data_AF-A0AAU9XQN3-F1
#
_entry.id   AF-A0AAU9XQN3-F1
#
_cell.length_a   1.000
_cell.length_b   1.000
_cell.length_c   1.000
_cell.angle_alpha   90.00
_cell.angle_beta   90.00
_cell.angle_gamma   90.00
#
_symmetry.space_group_name_H-M   'P 1'
#
loop_
_entity.id
_entity.type
_entity.pdbx_description
1 polymer ?
#
loop_
_entity_poly.entity_id
_entity_poly.type
_entity_poly.pdbx_seq_one_letter_code
_entity_poly.pdbx_strand_id
1 'polypeptide(L)'
;MNLQELLLKATAKQPYDAEVAEVLKVYSEDLNPYQLEGQLVLLPQVAASNAFDTSRFNVDDLISFFQSIDEPHKLLLSEICMLGKLLLVIPATNAASERSFSALKRVKTYLRATTGDARLNHLMTLHVHRDRT
;
A
#
# COMPACT_ATOMS: atom_id res chain seq x y z
N MET A 1 3.39 -3.39 10.07
CA MET A 1 2.27 -2.87 9.27
C MET A 1 1.86 -3.86 8.20
N ASN A 2 0.88 -4.69 8.54
CA ASN A 2 0.39 -5.72 7.63
C ASN A 2 -1.02 -5.38 7.14
N LEU A 3 -1.12 -4.37 6.26
CA LEU A 3 -2.35 -4.02 5.53
C LEU A 3 -2.97 -5.24 4.83
N GLN A 4 -2.11 -6.11 4.31
CA GLN A 4 -2.52 -7.38 3.74
C GLN A 4 -3.19 -8.28 4.78
N GLU A 5 -2.61 -8.43 5.97
CA GLU A 5 -3.20 -9.26 7.03
C GLU A 5 -4.54 -8.70 7.49
N LEU A 6 -4.71 -7.38 7.54
CA LEU A 6 -6.00 -6.76 7.84
C LEU A 6 -7.09 -7.25 6.88
N LEU A 7 -6.85 -7.13 5.56
CA LEU A 7 -7.84 -7.50 4.55
C LEU A 7 -8.08 -9.02 4.52
N LEU A 8 -7.04 -9.83 4.69
CA LEU A 8 -7.17 -11.30 4.74
C LEU A 8 -7.88 -11.79 6.00
N LYS A 9 -7.66 -11.16 7.15
CA LYS A 9 -8.38 -11.48 8.38
C LYS A 9 -9.83 -11.04 8.29
N ALA A 10 -10.08 -9.86 7.71
CA ALA A 10 -11.43 -9.37 7.48
C ALA A 10 -12.23 -10.31 6.56
N THR A 11 -11.68 -10.73 5.42
CA THR A 11 -12.35 -11.69 4.51
C THR A 11 -12.62 -13.03 5.18
N ALA A 12 -11.68 -13.53 5.98
CA ALA A 12 -11.79 -14.79 6.72
C ALA A 12 -12.66 -14.71 7.99
N LYS A 13 -13.25 -13.54 8.32
CA LYS A 13 -14.02 -13.28 9.55
C LYS A 13 -13.24 -13.55 10.84
N GLN A 14 -11.93 -13.34 10.81
CA GLN A 14 -11.04 -13.43 11.97
C GLN A 14 -10.99 -12.10 12.73
N PRO A 15 -10.57 -12.08 14.01
CA PRO A 15 -10.36 -10.82 14.74
C PRO A 15 -9.22 -10.02 14.09
N TYR A 16 -9.46 -8.72 13.86
CA TYR A 16 -8.54 -7.81 13.17
C TYR A 16 -8.32 -6.46 13.89
N ASP A 17 -8.70 -6.37 15.17
CA ASP A 17 -8.72 -5.12 15.94
C ASP A 17 -7.32 -4.49 16.09
N ALA A 18 -6.29 -5.33 16.23
CA ALA A 18 -4.91 -4.88 16.38
C ALA A 18 -4.38 -4.26 15.07
N GLU A 19 -4.72 -4.87 13.94
CA GLU A 19 -4.30 -4.43 12.61
C GLU A 19 -5.01 -3.13 12.21
N VAL A 20 -6.30 -3.00 12.51
CA VAL A 20 -7.04 -1.74 12.31
C VAL A 20 -6.40 -0.59 13.09
N ALA A 21 -6.05 -0.82 14.36
CA ALA A 21 -5.41 0.19 15.19
C ALA A 21 -4.03 0.62 14.65
N GLU A 22 -3.21 -0.33 14.15
CA GLU A 22 -1.93 -0.02 13.52
C GLU A 22 -2.11 0.78 12.22
N VAL A 23 -3.09 0.40 11.39
CA VAL A 23 -3.39 1.07 10.12
C VAL A 23 -3.88 2.49 10.34
N LEU A 24 -4.83 2.69 11.25
CA LEU A 24 -5.34 4.02 11.58
C LEU A 24 -4.28 4.93 12.21
N LYS A 25 -3.32 4.38 12.95
CA LYS A 25 -2.22 5.18 13.49
C LYS A 25 -1.35 5.81 12.40
N VAL A 26 -1.11 5.08 11.31
CA VAL A 26 -0.20 5.50 10.24
C VAL A 26 -0.92 6.26 9.12
N TYR A 27 -2.15 5.88 8.78
CA TYR A 27 -2.95 6.46 7.69
C TYR A 27 -4.22 7.16 8.19
N SER A 28 -4.16 7.80 9.37
CA SER A 28 -5.29 8.53 9.97
C SER A 28 -5.81 9.69 9.11
N GLU A 29 -4.96 10.27 8.27
CA GLU A 29 -5.35 11.36 7.36
C GLU A 29 -6.06 10.87 6.09
N ASP A 30 -5.78 9.63 5.68
CA ASP A 30 -6.29 9.05 4.45
C ASP A 30 -7.59 8.27 4.67
N LEU A 31 -7.75 7.64 5.83
CA LEU A 31 -8.83 6.67 6.11
C LEU A 31 -9.86 7.19 7.11
N ASN A 32 -11.14 6.95 6.82
CA ASN A 32 -12.23 7.22 7.77
C ASN A 32 -12.51 6.00 8.65
N PRO A 33 -12.23 6.03 9.97
CA PRO A 33 -12.32 4.85 10.83
C PRO A 33 -13.74 4.26 10.89
N TYR A 34 -14.76 5.11 11.01
CA TYR A 34 -16.16 4.67 11.09
C TYR A 34 -16.64 3.99 9.79
N GLN A 35 -16.24 4.54 8.64
CA GLN A 35 -16.61 3.96 7.34
C GLN A 35 -15.84 2.67 7.10
N LEU A 36 -14.56 2.65 7.46
CA LEU A 36 -13.70 1.48 7.31
C LEU A 36 -14.24 0.29 8.11
N GLU A 37 -14.58 0.47 9.39
CA GLU A 37 -15.15 -0.60 10.22
C GLU A 37 -16.43 -1.18 9.61
N GLY A 38 -17.36 -0.31 9.17
CA GLY A 38 -18.59 -0.74 8.52
C GLY A 38 -18.32 -1.51 7.22
N GLN A 39 -17.38 -1.02 6.40
CA GLN A 39 -17.03 -1.67 5.14
C GLN A 39 -16.33 -3.02 5.36
N LEU A 40 -15.42 -3.13 6.33
CA LEU A 40 -14.73 -4.39 6.67
C LEU A 40 -15.70 -5.50 7.10
N VAL A 41 -16.80 -5.15 7.77
CA VAL A 41 -17.86 -6.11 8.13
C VAL A 41 -18.64 -6.60 6.90
N LEU A 42 -18.85 -5.74 5.91
CA LEU A 42 -19.56 -6.08 4.67
C LEU A 42 -18.70 -6.86 3.68
N LEU A 43 -17.38 -6.70 3.75
CA LEU A 43 -16.41 -7.27 2.81
C LEU A 43 -16.60 -8.78 2.58
N PRO A 44 -16.75 -9.66 3.60
CA PRO A 44 -16.94 -11.09 3.38
C PRO A 44 -18.24 -11.42 2.64
N GLN A 45 -19.29 -10.63 2.84
CA GLN A 45 -20.57 -10.84 2.16
C GLN A 45 -20.46 -10.49 0.68
N VAL A 46 -19.79 -9.38 0.36
CA VAL A 46 -19.55 -8.95 -1.03
C VAL A 46 -18.58 -9.90 -1.75
N ALA A 47 -17.56 -10.41 -1.04
CA ALA A 47 -16.65 -11.41 -1.59
C ALA A 47 -17.41 -12.72 -1.91
N ALA A 48 -18.26 -13.19 -0.99
CA ALA A 48 -19.07 -14.39 -1.21
C ALA A 48 -20.08 -14.22 -2.36
N SER A 49 -20.71 -13.05 -2.52
CA SER A 49 -21.63 -12.80 -3.64
C SER A 49 -20.93 -12.81 -5.00
N ASN A 50 -19.64 -12.46 -5.03
CA ASN A 50 -18.80 -12.51 -6.23
C ASN A 50 -18.10 -13.87 -6.43
N ALA A 51 -18.59 -14.93 -5.76
CA ALA A 51 -18.10 -16.31 -5.87
C ALA A 51 -16.64 -16.53 -5.43
N PHE A 52 -16.08 -15.67 -4.57
CA PHE A 52 -14.77 -15.89 -3.97
C PHE A 52 -14.85 -16.79 -2.74
N ASP A 53 -13.90 -17.71 -2.60
CA ASP A 53 -13.78 -18.56 -1.41
C ASP A 53 -13.12 -17.77 -0.28
N THR A 54 -13.95 -17.29 0.65
CA THR A 54 -13.52 -16.56 1.86
C THR A 54 -12.58 -17.36 2.77
N SER A 55 -12.52 -18.69 2.65
CA SER A 55 -11.64 -19.53 3.48
C SER A 55 -10.19 -19.62 2.96
N ARG A 56 -9.98 -19.34 1.67
CA ARG A 56 -8.68 -19.44 0.98
C ARG A 56 -8.33 -18.19 0.19
N PHE A 57 -8.83 -17.04 0.64
CA PHE A 57 -8.63 -15.78 -0.06
C PHE A 57 -7.16 -15.38 -0.06
N ASN A 58 -6.57 -15.21 -1.24
CA ASN A 58 -5.18 -14.79 -1.43
C ASN A 58 -5.09 -13.35 -1.97
N VAL A 59 -3.87 -12.81 -2.06
CA VAL A 59 -3.61 -11.47 -2.62
C VAL A 59 -4.03 -11.38 -4.10
N ASP A 60 -3.86 -12.44 -4.87
CA ASP A 60 -4.30 -12.49 -6.27
C ASP A 60 -5.84 -12.44 -6.38
N ASP A 61 -6.54 -13.07 -5.44
CA ASP A 61 -7.99 -13.00 -5.33
C ASP A 61 -8.45 -11.59 -4.94
N LEU A 62 -7.66 -10.90 -4.12
CA LEU A 62 -7.89 -9.52 -3.72
C LEU A 62 -7.81 -8.56 -4.92
N ILE A 63 -6.81 -8.75 -5.78
CA ILE A 63 -6.65 -7.97 -7.01
C ILE A 63 -7.79 -8.25 -7.99
N SER A 64 -8.12 -9.52 -8.21
CA SER A 64 -9.21 -9.91 -9.11
C SER A 64 -10.58 -9.46 -8.58
N PHE A 65 -10.79 -9.46 -7.26
CA PHE A 65 -11.96 -8.87 -6.61
C PHE A 65 -12.06 -7.38 -6.92
N PHE A 66 -11.00 -6.59 -6.73
CA PHE A 66 -11.05 -5.16 -7.08
C PHE A 66 -11.30 -4.88 -8.56
N GLN A 67 -10.87 -5.79 -9.44
CA GLN A 67 -11.11 -5.68 -10.88
C GLN A 67 -12.53 -6.09 -11.28
N SER A 68 -13.17 -7.02 -10.56
CA SER A 68 -14.51 -7.52 -10.87
C SER A 68 -15.63 -6.65 -10.30
N ILE A 69 -15.34 -5.82 -9.30
CA ILE A 69 -16.32 -4.92 -8.68
C ILE A 69 -16.71 -3.78 -9.64
N ASP A 70 -18.01 -3.63 -9.88
CA ASP A 70 -18.59 -2.50 -10.62
C ASP A 70 -18.43 -1.16 -9.88
N GLU A 71 -18.42 -0.03 -10.60
CA GLU A 71 -18.27 1.31 -10.01
C GLU A 71 -19.19 1.65 -8.82
N PRO A 72 -20.51 1.35 -8.82
CA PRO A 72 -21.34 1.61 -7.63
C PRO A 72 -20.86 0.85 -6.39
N HIS A 73 -20.36 -0.37 -6.56
CA HIS A 73 -19.82 -1.15 -5.45
C HIS A 73 -18.45 -0.62 -4.99
N LYS A 74 -17.65 -0.02 -5.88
CA LYS A 74 -16.40 0.69 -5.49
C LYS A 74 -16.68 1.93 -4.65
N LEU A 75 -17.77 2.64 -4.92
CA LEU A 75 -18.20 3.77 -4.08
C LEU A 75 -18.66 3.32 -2.69
N LEU A 76 -19.36 2.18 -2.61
CA LEU A 76 -19.78 1.59 -1.33
C LEU A 76 -18.60 1.07 -0.50
N LEU A 77 -17.53 0.59 -1.15
CA LEU A 77 -16.33 0.05 -0.54
C LEU A 77 -15.12 0.99 -0.72
N SER A 78 -15.34 2.30 -0.67
CA SER A 78 -14.35 3.34 -0.95
C SER A 78 -13.06 3.20 -0.14
N GLU A 79 -13.18 2.91 1.17
CA GLU A 79 -12.05 2.78 2.10
C GLU A 79 -11.28 1.48 1.83
N ILE A 80 -11.99 0.37 1.55
CA ILE A 80 -11.34 -0.88 1.16
C ILE A 80 -10.60 -0.72 -0.17
N CYS A 81 -11.19 -0.02 -1.15
CA CYS A 81 -10.51 0.31 -2.40
C CYS A 81 -9.28 1.19 -2.17
N MET A 82 -9.31 2.10 -1.20
CA MET A 82 -8.15 2.90 -0.81
C MET A 82 -7.05 2.03 -0.21
N LEU A 83 -7.40 1.14 0.73
CA LEU A 83 -6.46 0.15 1.29
C LEU A 83 -5.85 -0.75 0.21
N GLY A 84 -6.65 -1.16 -0.78
CA GLY A 84 -6.19 -1.91 -1.94
C GLY A 84 -5.17 -1.16 -2.78
N LYS A 85 -5.43 0.12 -3.09
CA LYS A 85 -4.48 0.97 -3.81
C LYS A 85 -3.17 1.13 -3.03
N LEU A 86 -3.28 1.36 -1.72
CA LEU A 86 -2.13 1.50 -0.86
C LEU A 86 -1.27 0.23 -0.83
N LEU A 87 -1.89 -0.95 -0.73
CA LEU A 87 -1.21 -2.23 -0.81
C LEU A 87 -0.42 -2.39 -2.11
N LEU A 88 -0.98 -1.94 -3.25
CA LEU A 88 -0.32 -2.01 -4.56
C LEU A 88 0.82 -0.99 -4.71
N VAL A 89 0.73 0.16 -4.04
CA VAL A 89 1.70 1.27 -4.17
C VAL A 89 2.90 1.10 -3.23
N ILE A 90 2.73 0.48 -2.06
CA ILE A 90 3.82 0.29 -1.09
C ILE A 90 5.04 -0.43 -1.69
N PRO A 91 4.91 -1.57 -2.41
CA PRO A 91 6.07 -2.24 -3.00
C PRO A 91 6.81 -1.35 -4.01
N ALA A 92 6.06 -0.59 -4.82
CA ALA A 92 6.64 0.30 -5.84
C ALA A 92 7.40 1.48 -5.21
N THR A 93 6.83 2.09 -4.17
CA THR A 93 7.47 3.21 -3.45
C THR A 93 8.68 2.75 -2.67
N ASN A 94 8.63 1.58 -2.02
CA ASN A 94 9.78 0.97 -1.34
C ASN A 94 10.92 0.70 -2.33
N ALA A 95 10.63 0.09 -3.48
CA ALA A 95 11.64 -0.16 -4.51
C ALA A 95 12.27 1.15 -5.05
N ALA A 96 11.47 2.22 -5.22
CA ALA A 96 11.98 3.53 -5.62
C ALA A 96 12.89 4.17 -4.54
N SER A 97 12.53 4.00 -3.27
CA SER A 97 13.32 4.45 -2.12
C SER A 97 14.65 3.69 -2.04
N GLU A 98 14.63 2.36 -2.13
CA GLU A 98 15.82 1.50 -2.14
C GLU A 98 16.76 1.86 -3.30
N ARG A 99 16.21 2.07 -4.50
CA ARG A 99 16.97 2.55 -5.65
C ARG A 99 17.66 3.89 -5.36
N SER A 100 16.94 4.83 -4.74
CA SER A 100 17.47 6.15 -4.36
C SER A 100 18.59 6.03 -3.32
N PHE A 101 18.44 5.19 -2.29
CA PHE A 101 19.49 4.95 -1.30
C PHE A 101 20.71 4.23 -1.89
N SER A 102 20.49 3.28 -2.80
CA SER A 102 21.57 2.61 -3.53
C SER A 102 22.35 3.59 -4.40
N ALA A 103 21.65 4.47 -5.12
CA ALA A 103 22.26 5.58 -5.85
C ALA A 103 23.04 6.53 -4.92
N LEU A 104 22.48 6.86 -3.76
CA LEU A 104 23.13 7.73 -2.76
C LEU A 104 24.44 7.12 -2.28
N LYS A 105 24.46 5.82 -2.01
CA LYS A 105 25.68 5.09 -1.61
C LYS A 105 26.75 5.11 -2.70
N ARG A 106 26.37 5.14 -3.99
CA ARG A 106 27.31 5.25 -5.12
C ARG A 106 27.85 6.67 -5.29
N VAL A 107 27.00 7.69 -5.07
CA VAL A 107 27.38 9.11 -5.24
C VAL A 107 28.17 9.62 -4.04
N LYS A 108 27.78 9.26 -2.81
CA LYS A 108 28.42 9.65 -1.55
C LYS A 108 29.49 8.63 -1.17
N THR A 109 30.65 8.74 -1.81
CA THR A 109 31.83 7.93 -1.50
C THR A 109 32.67 8.55 -0.37
N TYR A 110 33.59 7.79 0.21
CA TYR A 110 34.50 8.25 1.27
C TYR A 110 35.23 9.55 0.90
N LEU A 111 35.75 9.64 -0.32
CA LEU A 111 36.44 10.83 -0.83
C LEU A 111 35.51 12.04 -1.07
N ARG A 112 34.19 11.80 -1.15
CA ARG A 112 33.16 12.84 -1.35
C ARG A 112 32.30 13.06 -0.10
N ALA A 113 32.70 12.51 1.05
CA ALA A 113 31.92 12.54 2.29
C ALA A 113 31.64 13.96 2.81
N THR A 114 32.48 14.94 2.44
CA THR A 114 32.36 16.36 2.81
C THR A 114 31.53 17.19 1.83
N THR A 115 30.92 16.58 0.80
CA THR A 115 30.05 17.31 -0.13
C THR A 115 28.78 17.77 0.60
N GLY A 116 28.51 19.09 0.59
CA GLY A 116 27.29 19.64 1.19
C GLY A 116 26.00 19.17 0.52
N ASP A 117 24.90 19.18 1.28
CA ASP A 117 23.62 18.56 0.89
C ASP A 117 23.04 19.12 -0.42
N ALA A 118 23.18 20.43 -0.67
CA ALA A 118 22.70 21.05 -1.91
C ALA A 118 23.36 20.43 -3.16
N ARG A 119 24.69 20.32 -3.15
CA ARG A 119 25.44 19.72 -4.27
C ARG A 119 25.18 18.22 -4.38
N LEU A 120 25.01 17.54 -3.25
CA LEU A 120 24.69 16.11 -3.24
C LEU A 120 23.31 15.85 -3.87
N ASN A 121 22.30 16.66 -3.53
CA ASN A 121 20.96 16.56 -4.11
C ASN A 121 20.99 16.75 -5.63
N HIS A 122 21.70 17.77 -6.13
CA HIS A 122 21.85 17.96 -7.58
C HIS A 122 22.52 16.76 -8.27
N LEU A 123 23.60 16.21 -7.69
CA LEU A 123 24.26 15.01 -8.21
C LEU A 123 23.33 13.80 -8.20
N MET A 124 22.51 13.66 -7.16
CA MET A 124 21.52 12.58 -7.04
C MET A 124 20.45 12.68 -8.12
N THR A 125 19.90 13.88 -8.37
CA THR A 125 18.94 14.11 -9.46
C THR A 125 19.54 13.74 -10.82
N LEU A 126 20.78 14.16 -11.09
CA LEU A 126 21.49 13.79 -12.32
C LEU A 126 21.75 12.28 -12.43
N HIS A 127 22.07 11.62 -11.32
CA HIS A 127 22.36 10.18 -11.31
C HIS A 127 21.11 9.33 -11.51
N VAL A 128 20.00 9.69 -10.85
CA VAL A 128 18.71 8.97 -10.92
C VAL A 128 18.04 9.17 -12.28
N HIS A 129 18.19 10.36 -12.89
CA HIS A 129 17.60 10.69 -14.18
C HIS A 129 18.58 10.64 -15.36
N ARG A 130 19.70 9.93 -15.20
CA ARG A 130 20.76 9.83 -16.23
C ARG A 130 20.23 9.40 -17.60
N ASP A 131 19.22 8.53 -17.66
CA ASP A 131 18.68 8.04 -18.94
C ASP A 131 17.71 9.03 -19.62
N ARG A 132 17.35 10.12 -18.93
CA ARG A 132 16.45 11.17 -19.43
C ARG A 132 17.20 12.45 -19.86
N THR A 133 18.52 12.48 -19.71
CA THR A 133 19.42 13.60 -20.00
C THR A 133 20.58 13.14 -20.87
#